data_AF-A0AA85KPM0-F1
#
_entry.id   AF-A0AA85KPM0-F1
#
_cell.length_a   1.000
_cell.length_b   1.000
_cell.length_c   1.000
_cell.angle_alpha   90.00
_cell.angle_beta   90.00
_cell.angle_gamma   90.00
#
_symmetry.space_group_name_H-M   'P 1'
#
loop_
_entity.id
_entity.type
_entity.pdbx_description
1 polymer ?
#
loop_
_entity_poly.entity_id
_entity_poly.type
_entity_poly.pdbx_seq_one_letter_code
_entity_poly.pdbx_strand_id
1 'polypeptide(L)'
;MLRSSRSRSVRLRCSQSSDGKNFKEVYQDGPGFAPNEYVIFVDSENKGACASGSTLAFAGPCEMHPTTDRPIMGSINFCPQKMEVDEPGKTMLVGTAIHELAHALGFVKTSYALMRDENGNPRTPRDPKTGKPPRNDRGQFVPSESTVKLINRPWISAVGSFSKQFLAFVTPQLLAEGRKHYNCPNLDGIDIENEGGEGTVGTHFEKRVVGDEIMAGVTGVKTVASRLTLAFFKDSGGKSIEPYCEEKSDVMCYHKAAFGICAVAQFTTSLPAPDQYFKGIPNQGGSSTLVDKCPMVQVSVPNV
;
A
#
# COMPACT_ATOMS: atom_id res chain seq x y z
N MET A 1 12.51 -14.68 -16.87
CA MET A 1 12.74 -16.09 -16.46
C MET A 1 12.61 -16.18 -14.94
N LEU A 2 11.57 -16.86 -14.43
CA LEU A 2 11.50 -17.28 -13.03
C LEU A 2 11.41 -18.82 -13.03
N ARG A 3 12.52 -19.49 -12.76
CA ARG A 3 12.53 -20.92 -12.42
C ARG A 3 12.51 -21.04 -10.89
N SER A 4 11.36 -21.48 -10.36
CA SER A 4 11.22 -21.90 -8.97
C SER A 4 11.63 -23.37 -8.85
N SER A 5 12.71 -23.64 -8.10
CA SER A 5 13.03 -25.00 -7.66
C SER A 5 12.34 -25.27 -6.32
N ARG A 6 11.35 -26.17 -6.35
CA ARG A 6 10.70 -26.84 -5.20
C ARG A 6 9.78 -25.98 -4.34
N SER A 7 8.64 -25.60 -4.91
CA SER A 7 7.35 -25.64 -4.22
C SER A 7 6.31 -26.07 -5.24
N ARG A 8 5.35 -26.92 -4.87
CA ARG A 8 4.29 -27.38 -5.78
C ARG A 8 3.54 -26.14 -6.28
N SER A 9 3.82 -25.78 -7.52
CA SER A 9 3.16 -24.74 -8.30
C SER A 9 1.66 -24.92 -8.16
N VAL A 10 0.99 -24.00 -7.45
CA VAL A 10 -0.45 -23.81 -7.61
C VAL A 10 -0.60 -23.24 -9.01
N ARG A 11 -0.78 -24.14 -9.98
CA ARG A 11 -1.15 -23.79 -11.35
C ARG A 11 -2.66 -23.53 -11.33
N LEU A 12 -3.06 -22.28 -11.37
CA LEU A 12 -4.46 -21.92 -11.59
C LEU A 12 -4.77 -22.19 -13.07
N ARG A 13 -5.18 -23.42 -13.39
CA ARG A 13 -5.64 -23.78 -14.74
C ARG A 13 -7.14 -23.55 -14.83
N CYS A 14 -7.59 -22.72 -15.76
CA CYS A 14 -9.01 -22.63 -16.11
C CYS A 14 -9.36 -23.79 -17.05
N SER A 15 -10.09 -24.77 -16.53
CA SER A 15 -10.63 -25.87 -17.32
C SER A 15 -12.15 -25.85 -17.33
N GLN A 16 -12.75 -26.12 -18.49
CA GLN A 16 -14.19 -26.24 -18.66
C GLN A 16 -14.52 -27.68 -19.03
N SER A 17 -15.57 -28.22 -18.42
CA SER A 17 -16.08 -29.57 -18.73
C SER A 17 -17.56 -29.47 -19.10
N SER A 18 -17.96 -30.12 -20.20
CA SER A 18 -19.38 -30.24 -20.58
C SER A 18 -20.07 -31.47 -19.99
N ASP A 19 -19.32 -32.45 -19.49
CA ASP A 19 -19.82 -33.76 -19.04
C ASP A 19 -19.38 -34.14 -17.61
N GLY A 20 -18.63 -33.26 -16.93
CA GLY A 20 -18.09 -33.46 -15.59
C GLY A 20 -16.95 -34.48 -15.51
N LYS A 21 -16.51 -35.05 -16.63
CA LYS A 21 -15.48 -36.11 -16.67
C LYS A 21 -14.28 -35.74 -17.54
N ASN A 22 -14.49 -34.93 -18.58
CA ASN A 22 -13.45 -34.44 -19.46
C ASN A 22 -13.27 -32.93 -19.29
N PHE A 23 -12.12 -32.53 -18.76
CA PHE A 23 -11.74 -31.13 -18.58
C PHE A 23 -10.88 -30.68 -19.75
N LYS A 24 -11.38 -29.75 -20.56
CA LYS A 24 -10.59 -29.12 -21.63
C LYS A 24 -9.93 -27.87 -21.06
N GLU A 25 -8.62 -27.77 -21.23
CA GLU A 25 -7.85 -26.57 -20.92
C GLU A 25 -8.23 -25.48 -21.94
N VAL A 26 -8.87 -24.41 -21.47
CA VAL A 26 -9.46 -23.40 -22.37
C VAL A 26 -8.50 -22.24 -22.63
N TYR A 27 -7.53 -22.03 -21.74
CA TYR A 27 -6.52 -20.97 -21.85
C TYR A 27 -5.14 -21.51 -21.46
N GLN A 28 -4.12 -21.14 -22.24
CA GLN A 28 -2.72 -21.36 -21.86
C GLN A 28 -2.26 -20.24 -20.93
N ASP A 29 -1.37 -20.57 -19.99
CA ASP A 29 -0.72 -19.59 -19.12
C ASP A 29 -0.09 -18.47 -19.97
N GLY A 30 -0.52 -17.23 -19.75
CA GLY A 30 0.11 -16.05 -20.35
C GLY A 30 1.50 -15.79 -19.74
N PRO A 31 2.26 -14.82 -20.28
CA PRO A 31 3.60 -14.49 -19.77
C PRO A 31 3.62 -13.95 -18.32
N GLY A 32 2.45 -13.65 -17.74
CA GLY A 32 2.31 -12.93 -16.48
C GLY A 32 2.53 -11.42 -16.65
N PHE A 33 2.46 -10.68 -15.54
CA PHE A 33 2.78 -9.25 -15.50
C PHE A 33 4.28 -9.04 -15.30
N ALA A 34 4.82 -7.92 -15.76
CA ALA A 34 6.26 -7.64 -15.69
C ALA A 34 6.72 -7.46 -14.24
N PRO A 35 8.03 -7.64 -13.95
CA PRO A 35 8.57 -7.40 -12.61
C PRO A 35 8.29 -5.96 -12.14
N ASN A 36 7.94 -5.80 -10.87
CA ASN A 36 7.60 -4.51 -10.24
C ASN A 36 6.28 -3.83 -10.69
N GLU A 37 5.40 -4.55 -11.39
CA GLU A 37 4.06 -4.04 -11.71
C GLU A 37 3.06 -4.34 -10.59
N TYR A 38 2.10 -3.43 -10.41
CA TYR A 38 0.94 -3.61 -9.53
C TYR A 38 -0.33 -3.61 -10.37
N VAL A 39 -1.17 -4.63 -10.25
CA VAL A 39 -2.42 -4.75 -11.00
C VAL A 39 -3.59 -4.31 -10.13
N ILE A 40 -4.41 -3.41 -10.66
CA ILE A 40 -5.65 -3.00 -9.99
C ILE A 40 -6.86 -3.32 -10.85
N PHE A 41 -7.77 -4.13 -10.30
CA PHE A 41 -9.08 -4.36 -10.89
C PHE A 41 -10.04 -3.27 -10.41
N VAL A 42 -10.74 -2.63 -11.35
CA VAL A 42 -11.69 -1.57 -11.02
C VAL A 42 -13.05 -1.99 -11.53
N ASP A 43 -13.97 -2.19 -10.60
CA ASP A 43 -15.37 -2.50 -10.84
C ASP A 43 -16.26 -1.32 -10.45
N SER A 44 -17.50 -1.33 -10.94
CA SER A 44 -18.55 -0.39 -10.54
C SER A 44 -19.89 -1.11 -10.44
N GLU A 45 -20.05 -1.92 -9.41
CA GLU A 45 -21.25 -2.74 -9.18
C GLU A 45 -21.86 -2.48 -7.81
N ASN A 46 -23.19 -2.50 -7.71
CA ASN A 46 -23.90 -2.42 -6.43
C ASN A 46 -23.92 -3.80 -5.73
N LYS A 47 -22.74 -4.29 -5.36
CA LYS A 47 -22.53 -5.56 -4.64
C LYS A 47 -21.83 -5.35 -3.30
N GLY A 48 -21.92 -6.33 -2.41
CA GLY A 48 -21.16 -6.34 -1.15
C GLY A 48 -21.44 -5.11 -0.28
N ALA A 49 -20.38 -4.36 0.09
CA ALA A 49 -20.48 -3.20 0.96
C ALA A 49 -21.37 -2.07 0.39
N CYS A 50 -21.53 -1.99 -0.94
CA CYS A 50 -22.44 -1.04 -1.57
C CYS A 50 -23.90 -1.23 -1.17
N ALA A 51 -24.29 -2.45 -0.75
CA ALA A 51 -25.67 -2.73 -0.32
C ALA A 51 -26.05 -2.01 0.98
N SER A 52 -25.08 -1.51 1.75
CA SER A 52 -25.32 -0.70 2.96
C SER A 52 -25.98 0.65 2.65
N GLY A 53 -25.82 1.16 1.42
CA GLY A 53 -26.30 2.47 1.02
C GLY A 53 -25.51 3.64 1.63
N SER A 54 -24.40 3.40 2.34
CA SER A 54 -23.51 4.45 2.88
C SER A 54 -22.08 4.37 2.37
N THR A 55 -21.69 3.23 1.79
CA THR A 55 -20.37 3.02 1.18
C THR A 55 -20.28 3.67 -0.20
N LEU A 56 -19.22 4.47 -0.43
CA LEU A 56 -18.91 5.09 -1.72
C LEU A 56 -18.11 4.15 -2.63
N ALA A 57 -17.17 3.41 -2.03
CA ALA A 57 -16.38 2.39 -2.67
C ALA A 57 -15.81 1.43 -1.60
N PHE A 58 -15.25 0.31 -2.02
CA PHE A 58 -14.49 -0.58 -1.14
C PHE A 58 -13.35 -1.23 -1.93
N ALA A 59 -12.25 -1.51 -1.23
CA ALA A 59 -11.06 -2.08 -1.83
C ALA A 59 -10.25 -2.93 -0.88
N GLY A 60 -9.31 -3.66 -1.45
CA GLY A 60 -8.35 -4.43 -0.70
C GLY A 60 -7.34 -5.17 -1.59
N PRO A 61 -6.29 -5.72 -0.98
CA PRO A 61 -5.32 -6.54 -1.68
C PRO A 61 -5.97 -7.88 -2.07
N CYS A 62 -5.74 -8.32 -3.30
CA CYS A 62 -6.17 -9.62 -3.81
C CYS A 62 -5.04 -10.65 -3.71
N GLU A 63 -3.83 -10.27 -4.09
CA GLU A 63 -2.67 -11.17 -4.11
C GLU A 63 -1.43 -10.50 -3.53
N MET A 64 -0.65 -11.31 -2.83
CA MET A 64 0.58 -10.92 -2.16
C MET A 64 1.77 -11.60 -2.83
N HIS A 65 2.86 -10.87 -3.02
CA HIS A 65 4.08 -11.41 -3.56
C HIS A 65 4.63 -12.51 -2.63
N PRO A 66 4.94 -13.71 -3.15
CA PRO A 66 5.20 -14.89 -2.32
C PRO A 66 6.45 -14.81 -1.45
N THR A 67 7.41 -13.91 -1.76
CA THR A 67 8.66 -13.77 -1.00
C THR A 67 8.82 -12.44 -0.29
N THR A 68 8.14 -11.40 -0.77
CA THR A 68 8.26 -10.04 -0.21
C THR A 68 7.02 -9.64 0.58
N ASP A 69 5.97 -10.46 0.59
CA ASP A 69 4.72 -10.23 1.30
C ASP A 69 4.04 -8.88 0.95
N ARG A 70 4.36 -8.32 -0.22
CA ARG A 70 3.79 -7.05 -0.70
C ARG A 70 2.54 -7.30 -1.52
N PRO A 71 1.50 -6.46 -1.43
CA PRO A 71 0.41 -6.49 -2.39
C PRO A 71 0.95 -6.28 -3.80
N ILE A 72 0.60 -7.17 -4.73
CA ILE A 72 0.92 -7.08 -6.16
C ILE A 72 -0.34 -6.95 -7.02
N MET A 73 -1.49 -7.19 -6.39
CA MET A 73 -2.79 -7.11 -7.01
C MET A 73 -3.79 -6.61 -5.99
N GLY A 74 -4.68 -5.72 -6.41
CA GLY A 74 -5.81 -5.29 -5.60
C GLY A 74 -7.03 -5.06 -6.44
N SER A 75 -8.15 -4.86 -5.77
CA SER A 75 -9.41 -4.51 -6.40
C SER A 75 -10.02 -3.30 -5.71
N ILE A 76 -10.68 -2.46 -6.51
CA ILE A 76 -11.54 -1.37 -6.06
C ILE A 76 -12.89 -1.57 -6.73
N ASN A 77 -13.97 -1.49 -5.96
CA ASN A 77 -15.32 -1.40 -6.49
C ASN A 77 -15.96 -0.08 -6.06
N PHE A 78 -16.31 0.77 -7.03
CA PHE A 78 -17.11 1.97 -6.77
C PHE A 78 -18.60 1.63 -6.73
N CYS A 79 -19.35 2.25 -5.82
CA CYS A 79 -20.78 2.05 -5.69
C CYS A 79 -21.51 3.03 -6.62
N PRO A 80 -22.04 2.62 -7.79
CA PRO A 80 -22.54 3.55 -8.80
C PRO A 80 -23.73 4.40 -8.32
N GLN A 81 -24.51 3.92 -7.36
CA GLN A 81 -25.62 4.68 -6.76
C GLN A 81 -25.17 5.91 -5.93
N LYS A 82 -23.88 6.02 -5.63
CA LYS A 82 -23.30 7.07 -4.79
C LYS A 82 -22.25 7.92 -5.51
N MET A 83 -22.03 7.66 -6.79
CA MET A 83 -21.10 8.43 -7.58
C MET A 83 -21.74 9.76 -7.97
N GLU A 84 -21.12 10.85 -7.54
CA GLU A 84 -21.46 12.21 -7.93
C GLU A 84 -20.27 12.83 -8.67
N VAL A 85 -20.54 13.43 -9.83
CA VAL A 85 -19.51 14.01 -10.71
C VAL A 85 -19.43 15.53 -10.62
N ASP A 86 -20.37 16.14 -9.90
CA ASP A 86 -20.40 17.58 -9.61
C ASP A 86 -19.81 17.85 -8.22
N GLU A 87 -19.36 19.09 -7.98
CA GLU A 87 -18.88 19.47 -6.66
C GLU A 87 -20.05 19.61 -5.66
N PRO A 88 -19.87 19.21 -4.38
CA PRO A 88 -18.63 18.72 -3.76
C PRO A 88 -18.35 17.21 -3.93
N GLY A 89 -19.31 16.46 -4.49
CA GLY A 89 -19.25 15.00 -4.64
C GLY A 89 -18.05 14.52 -5.47
N LYS A 90 -17.66 15.27 -6.50
CA LYS A 90 -16.46 15.00 -7.30
C LYS A 90 -15.18 14.99 -6.47
N THR A 91 -14.97 16.02 -5.63
CA THR A 91 -13.81 16.09 -4.74
C THR A 91 -13.80 14.90 -3.78
N MET A 92 -14.97 14.55 -3.23
CA MET A 92 -15.12 13.39 -2.36
C MET A 92 -14.77 12.08 -3.07
N LEU A 93 -15.28 11.88 -4.30
CA LEU A 93 -15.04 10.67 -5.08
C LEU A 93 -13.56 10.48 -5.41
N VAL A 94 -12.83 11.55 -5.74
CA VAL A 94 -11.37 11.50 -5.94
C VAL A 94 -10.66 11.12 -4.63
N GLY A 95 -11.06 11.71 -3.51
CA GLY A 95 -10.53 11.34 -2.19
C GLY A 95 -10.80 9.87 -1.85
N THR A 96 -12.02 9.39 -2.08
CA THR A 96 -12.39 7.98 -1.90
C THR A 96 -11.56 7.07 -2.79
N ALA A 97 -11.34 7.42 -4.07
CA ALA A 97 -10.51 6.60 -4.96
C ALA A 97 -9.07 6.44 -4.43
N ILE A 98 -8.48 7.51 -3.87
CA ILE A 98 -7.14 7.48 -3.27
C ILE A 98 -7.14 6.65 -1.97
N HIS A 99 -8.17 6.79 -1.14
CA HIS A 99 -8.36 6.00 0.08
C HIS A 99 -8.45 4.49 -0.21
N GLU A 100 -9.29 4.12 -1.18
CA GLU A 100 -9.45 2.73 -1.60
C GLU A 100 -8.18 2.16 -2.25
N LEU A 101 -7.45 2.99 -3.00
CA LEU A 101 -6.15 2.61 -3.53
C LEU A 101 -5.16 2.28 -2.39
N ALA A 102 -5.18 3.04 -1.30
CA ALA A 102 -4.33 2.76 -0.14
C ALA A 102 -4.70 1.44 0.54
N HIS A 103 -5.99 1.08 0.63
CA HIS A 103 -6.41 -0.26 1.08
C HIS A 103 -5.88 -1.35 0.14
N ALA A 104 -6.03 -1.18 -1.18
CA ALA A 104 -5.50 -2.11 -2.18
C ALA A 104 -3.98 -2.30 -2.04
N LEU A 105 -3.25 -1.23 -1.74
CA LEU A 105 -1.80 -1.22 -1.50
C LEU A 105 -1.39 -1.78 -0.13
N GLY A 106 -2.34 -2.21 0.70
CA GLY A 106 -2.06 -2.95 1.94
C GLY A 106 -2.23 -2.16 3.22
N PHE A 107 -2.85 -0.97 3.19
CA PHE A 107 -3.36 -0.34 4.41
C PHE A 107 -4.61 -1.09 4.88
N VAL A 108 -4.45 -2.29 5.41
CA VAL A 108 -5.56 -3.11 5.93
C VAL A 108 -5.05 -4.06 7.00
N LYS A 109 -5.85 -4.32 8.04
CA LYS A 109 -5.43 -5.11 9.21
C LYS A 109 -4.83 -6.48 8.89
N THR A 110 -5.27 -7.12 7.81
CA THR A 110 -4.77 -8.42 7.36
C THR A 110 -3.34 -8.36 6.79
N SER A 111 -2.85 -7.17 6.45
CA SER A 111 -1.51 -6.95 5.87
C SER A 111 -0.46 -6.51 6.90
N TYR A 112 -0.84 -6.05 8.09
CA TYR A 112 0.14 -5.49 9.05
C TYR A 112 1.15 -6.53 9.52
N ALA A 113 0.71 -7.77 9.72
CA ALA A 113 1.60 -8.87 10.07
C ALA A 113 2.57 -9.24 8.93
N LEU A 114 2.23 -8.87 7.70
CA LEU A 114 2.99 -9.17 6.49
C LEU A 114 4.10 -8.13 6.22
N MET A 115 4.08 -6.98 6.90
CA MET A 115 5.06 -5.91 6.72
C MET A 115 6.51 -6.35 6.94
N ARG A 116 7.39 -5.70 6.17
CA ARG A 116 8.84 -5.90 6.22
C ARG A 116 9.56 -4.60 6.56
N ASP A 117 10.72 -4.70 7.18
CA ASP A 117 11.59 -3.56 7.47
C ASP A 117 12.28 -3.02 6.20
N GLU A 118 13.08 -1.97 6.36
CA GLU A 118 13.82 -1.33 5.26
C GLU A 118 14.85 -2.25 4.60
N ASN A 119 15.27 -3.32 5.28
CA ASN A 119 16.18 -4.33 4.75
C ASN A 119 15.43 -5.51 4.11
N GLY A 120 14.09 -5.46 4.07
CA GLY A 120 13.25 -6.53 3.55
C GLY A 120 13.05 -7.70 4.52
N ASN A 121 13.44 -7.58 5.79
CA ASN A 121 13.19 -8.62 6.78
C ASN A 121 11.75 -8.56 7.31
N PRO A 122 11.09 -9.69 7.59
CA PRO A 122 9.79 -9.70 8.23
C PRO A 122 9.82 -8.98 9.59
N ARG A 123 8.95 -7.98 9.79
CA ARG A 123 8.76 -7.36 11.11
C ARG A 123 8.10 -8.30 12.11
N THR A 124 7.18 -9.13 11.60
CA THR A 124 6.54 -10.18 12.40
C THR A 124 7.25 -11.51 12.17
N PRO A 125 7.67 -12.24 13.22
CA PRO A 125 8.29 -13.55 13.09
C PRO A 125 7.45 -14.50 12.23
N ARG A 126 8.13 -15.28 11.38
CA ARG A 126 7.49 -16.26 10.49
C ARG A 126 7.65 -17.65 11.08
N ASP A 127 6.62 -18.48 10.94
CA ASP A 127 6.71 -19.91 11.23
C ASP A 127 7.75 -20.55 10.27
N PRO A 128 8.77 -21.27 10.78
CA PRO A 128 9.85 -21.81 9.94
C PRO A 128 9.41 -22.84 8.90
N LYS A 129 8.26 -23.50 9.10
CA LYS A 129 7.76 -24.55 8.20
C LYS A 129 6.90 -23.96 7.08
N THR A 130 6.10 -22.96 7.40
CA THR A 130 5.10 -22.39 6.49
C THR A 130 5.52 -21.05 5.89
N GLY A 131 6.49 -20.35 6.50
CA GLY A 131 6.92 -19.00 6.12
C GLY A 131 5.89 -17.91 6.42
N LYS A 132 4.84 -18.21 7.19
CA LYS A 132 3.70 -17.31 7.44
C LYS A 132 3.72 -16.70 8.85
N PRO A 133 3.12 -15.51 9.07
CA PRO A 133 2.92 -14.96 10.40
C PRO A 133 2.03 -15.84 11.29
N PRO A 134 2.11 -15.69 12.63
CA PRO A 134 1.19 -16.34 13.55
C PRO A 134 -0.26 -15.90 13.29
N ARG A 135 -1.21 -16.76 13.64
CA ARG A 135 -2.65 -16.49 13.50
C ARG A 135 -3.36 -16.53 14.86
N ASN A 136 -4.40 -15.73 15.01
CA ASN A 136 -5.32 -15.83 16.15
C ASN A 136 -6.37 -16.94 15.93
N ASP A 137 -7.25 -17.15 16.90
CA ASP A 137 -8.30 -18.16 16.85
C ASP A 137 -9.30 -17.97 15.69
N ARG A 138 -9.37 -16.76 15.14
CA ARG A 138 -10.18 -16.41 13.95
C ARG A 138 -9.42 -16.64 12.64
N GLY A 139 -8.22 -17.21 12.71
CA GLY A 139 -7.35 -17.44 11.57
C GLY A 139 -6.74 -16.17 10.97
N GLN A 140 -6.82 -15.02 11.63
CA GLN A 140 -6.24 -13.76 11.13
C GLN A 140 -4.77 -13.65 11.53
N PHE A 141 -3.93 -13.15 10.62
CA PHE A 141 -2.52 -12.92 10.96
C PHE A 141 -2.38 -11.86 12.04
N VAL A 142 -1.53 -12.14 13.03
CA VAL A 142 -1.29 -11.26 14.17
C VAL A 142 0.05 -10.55 13.99
N PRO A 143 0.06 -9.21 13.92
CA PRO A 143 1.31 -8.45 13.82
C PRO A 143 2.12 -8.52 15.12
N SER A 144 3.44 -8.40 14.99
CA SER A 144 4.34 -8.17 16.12
C SER A 144 4.07 -6.82 16.79
N GLU A 145 4.38 -6.72 18.08
CA GLU A 145 4.39 -5.44 18.83
C GLU A 145 5.36 -4.40 18.26
N SER A 146 6.29 -4.78 17.37
CA SER A 146 7.14 -3.84 16.62
C SER A 146 6.42 -3.14 15.46
N THR A 147 5.22 -3.61 15.09
CA THR A 147 4.39 -3.01 14.05
C THR A 147 3.14 -2.38 14.66
N VAL A 148 2.37 -3.18 15.43
CA VAL A 148 1.12 -2.75 16.07
C VAL A 148 1.16 -3.15 17.53
N LYS A 149 0.91 -2.19 18.42
CA LYS A 149 0.93 -2.39 19.86
C LYS A 149 -0.34 -1.86 20.50
N LEU A 150 -0.81 -2.52 21.56
CA LEU A 150 -1.89 -2.01 22.40
C LEU A 150 -1.32 -0.99 23.40
N ILE A 151 -1.84 0.24 23.39
CA ILE A 151 -1.38 1.35 24.23
C ILE A 151 -2.55 1.89 25.05
N ASN A 152 -2.32 2.12 26.34
CA ASN A 152 -3.29 2.76 27.23
C ASN A 152 -3.14 4.29 27.11
N ARG A 153 -4.18 4.97 26.62
CA ARG A 153 -4.23 6.43 26.47
C ARG A 153 -4.96 7.07 27.66
N PRO A 154 -4.42 8.15 28.25
CA PRO A 154 -5.21 8.97 29.17
C PRO A 154 -6.35 9.63 28.40
N TRP A 155 -7.56 9.57 28.96
CA TRP A 155 -8.77 10.00 28.27
C TRP A 155 -9.59 10.93 29.15
N ILE A 156 -9.80 12.16 28.69
CA ILE A 156 -10.57 13.17 29.42
C ILE A 156 -11.86 13.43 28.66
N SER A 157 -12.97 13.43 29.39
CA SER A 157 -14.29 13.83 28.92
C SER A 157 -14.91 14.83 29.90
N ALA A 158 -16.07 15.38 29.55
CA ALA A 158 -16.80 16.31 30.43
C ALA A 158 -17.16 15.70 31.81
N VAL A 159 -17.18 14.36 31.92
CA VAL A 159 -17.56 13.66 33.16
C VAL A 159 -16.38 13.14 33.98
N GLY A 160 -15.15 13.22 33.48
CA GLY A 160 -13.97 12.79 34.24
C GLY A 160 -12.77 12.37 33.41
N SER A 161 -11.81 11.75 34.09
CA SER A 161 -10.60 11.17 33.50
C SER A 161 -10.64 9.65 33.56
N PHE A 162 -10.23 9.02 32.46
CA PHE A 162 -10.31 7.59 32.20
C PHE A 162 -9.01 7.12 31.53
N SER A 163 -8.90 5.80 31.35
CA SER A 163 -7.90 5.19 30.50
C SER A 163 -8.62 4.39 29.42
N LYS A 164 -8.30 4.64 28.14
CA LYS A 164 -8.86 3.90 27.00
C LYS A 164 -7.72 3.21 26.26
N GLN A 165 -7.94 1.96 25.84
CA GLN A 165 -6.93 1.20 25.10
C GLN A 165 -7.10 1.43 23.61
N PHE A 166 -5.99 1.62 22.91
CA PHE A 166 -5.94 1.75 21.46
C PHE A 166 -4.90 0.81 20.89
N LEU A 167 -5.22 0.16 19.77
CA LEU A 167 -4.16 -0.37 18.91
C LEU A 167 -3.48 0.81 18.25
N ALA A 168 -2.16 0.79 18.17
CA ALA A 168 -1.38 1.88 17.57
C ALA A 168 -0.28 1.31 16.69
N PHE A 169 -0.02 1.98 15.57
CA PHE A 169 1.18 1.73 14.79
C PHE A 169 2.39 2.32 15.50
N VAL A 170 3.45 1.51 15.59
CA VAL A 170 4.71 1.89 16.26
C VAL A 170 5.92 1.75 15.34
N THR A 171 5.69 1.75 14.03
CA THR A 171 6.76 1.61 13.05
C THR A 171 7.62 2.88 12.97
N PRO A 172 8.93 2.77 12.65
CA PRO A 172 9.88 3.86 12.85
C PRO A 172 9.59 5.14 12.06
N GLN A 173 9.28 5.04 10.75
CA GLN A 173 9.06 6.20 9.90
C GLN A 173 7.74 6.89 10.25
N LEU A 174 6.69 6.11 10.49
CA LEU A 174 5.39 6.64 10.90
C LEU A 174 5.47 7.34 12.26
N LEU A 175 6.19 6.77 13.23
CA LEU A 175 6.44 7.44 14.51
C LEU A 175 7.24 8.72 14.34
N ALA A 176 8.28 8.72 13.50
CA ALA A 176 9.10 9.91 13.25
C ALA A 176 8.27 11.05 12.65
N GLU A 177 7.46 10.77 11.63
CA GLU A 177 6.56 11.77 11.03
C GLU A 177 5.43 12.18 11.98
N GLY A 178 4.92 11.25 12.80
CA GLY A 178 3.97 11.55 13.87
C GLY A 178 4.51 12.55 14.89
N ARG A 179 5.70 12.27 15.45
CA ARG A 179 6.38 13.15 16.41
C ARG A 179 6.59 14.55 15.85
N LYS A 180 6.99 14.63 14.58
CA LYS A 180 7.18 15.89 13.86
C LYS A 180 5.85 16.62 13.63
N HIS A 181 4.83 15.93 13.16
CA HIS A 181 3.52 16.51 12.84
C HIS A 181 2.84 17.10 14.08
N TYR A 182 2.82 16.36 15.19
CA TYR A 182 2.18 16.80 16.44
C TYR A 182 3.10 17.61 17.37
N ASN A 183 4.36 17.85 16.96
CA ASN A 183 5.39 18.44 17.81
C ASN A 183 5.47 17.76 19.20
N CYS A 184 5.44 16.42 19.21
CA CYS A 184 5.38 15.60 20.41
C CYS A 184 6.51 14.55 20.38
N PRO A 185 7.71 14.87 20.91
CA PRO A 185 8.87 13.96 20.83
C PRO A 185 8.66 12.60 21.51
N ASN A 186 7.81 12.57 22.54
CA ASN A 186 7.50 11.37 23.32
C ASN A 186 6.32 10.57 22.77
N LEU A 187 5.83 10.89 21.57
CA LEU A 187 4.78 10.10 20.91
C LEU A 187 5.27 8.66 20.73
N ASP A 188 4.48 7.72 21.20
CA ASP A 188 4.76 6.28 21.33
C ASP A 188 3.93 5.42 20.38
N GLY A 189 3.02 6.02 19.61
CA GLY A 189 2.22 5.35 18.58
C GLY A 189 1.31 6.31 17.82
N ILE A 190 0.91 5.94 16.60
CA ILE A 190 -0.23 6.54 15.89
C ILE A 190 -1.42 5.60 16.04
N ASP A 191 -2.48 6.08 16.68
CA ASP A 191 -3.63 5.24 17.03
C ASP A 191 -4.40 4.77 15.78
N ILE A 192 -4.89 3.54 15.87
CA ILE A 192 -5.69 2.86 14.85
C ILE A 192 -7.15 2.95 15.30
N GLU A 193 -8.03 3.19 14.34
CA GLU A 193 -9.47 3.36 14.56
C GLU A 193 -10.06 2.18 15.33
N ASN A 194 -10.74 2.50 16.42
CA ASN A 194 -11.24 1.55 17.40
C ASN A 194 -12.77 1.44 17.39
N GLU A 195 -13.47 2.33 16.67
CA GLU A 195 -14.92 2.39 16.56
C GLU A 195 -15.41 2.11 15.13
N GLY A 196 -16.74 1.98 14.98
CA GLY A 196 -17.39 1.69 13.70
C GLY A 196 -17.58 0.19 13.44
N GLY A 197 -17.67 -0.18 12.16
CA GLY A 197 -17.92 -1.56 11.75
C GLY A 197 -16.64 -2.37 11.52
N GLU A 198 -16.79 -3.64 11.12
CA GLU A 198 -15.66 -4.53 10.81
C GLU A 198 -14.73 -3.99 9.70
N GLY A 199 -15.31 -3.26 8.74
CA GLY A 199 -14.57 -2.59 7.67
C GLY A 199 -13.84 -1.32 8.12
N THR A 200 -14.20 -0.77 9.27
CA THR A 200 -13.61 0.47 9.80
C THR A 200 -12.53 0.17 10.84
N VAL A 201 -12.89 -0.62 11.86
CA VAL A 201 -12.02 -0.93 12.99
C VAL A 201 -10.76 -1.67 12.53
N GLY A 202 -9.60 -1.15 12.95
CA GLY A 202 -8.31 -1.76 12.66
C GLY A 202 -7.73 -1.45 11.27
N THR A 203 -8.51 -0.88 10.37
CA THR A 203 -8.12 -0.65 8.96
C THR A 203 -7.92 0.83 8.63
N HIS A 204 -8.06 1.71 9.62
CA HIS A 204 -7.92 3.16 9.48
C HIS A 204 -7.10 3.76 10.61
N PHE A 205 -6.58 4.96 10.42
CA PHE A 205 -6.11 5.77 11.53
C PHE A 205 -7.29 6.26 12.38
N GLU A 206 -7.06 6.39 13.69
CA GLU A 206 -8.02 6.97 14.63
C GLU A 206 -8.37 8.40 14.21
N LYS A 207 -9.63 8.62 13.81
CA LYS A 207 -10.05 9.90 13.22
C LYS A 207 -9.85 11.06 14.19
N ARG A 208 -10.03 10.85 15.50
CA ARG A 208 -9.83 11.90 16.50
C ARG A 208 -8.41 12.47 16.48
N VAL A 209 -7.42 11.64 16.14
CA VAL A 209 -6.00 12.01 16.14
C VAL A 209 -5.63 12.68 14.82
N VAL A 210 -6.03 12.10 13.68
CA VAL A 210 -5.54 12.51 12.36
C VAL A 210 -6.46 13.47 11.59
N GLY A 211 -7.71 13.66 12.02
CA GLY A 211 -8.65 14.60 11.42
C GLY A 211 -9.09 14.23 9.99
N ASP A 212 -8.68 15.03 9.02
CA ASP A 212 -9.01 14.90 7.58
C ASP A 212 -7.94 14.15 6.78
N GLU A 213 -7.14 13.33 7.45
CA GLU A 213 -6.20 12.41 6.82
C GLU A 213 -6.92 11.43 5.89
N ILE A 214 -6.28 11.08 4.77
CA ILE A 214 -6.88 10.24 3.74
C ILE A 214 -7.29 8.86 4.25
N MET A 215 -6.59 8.28 5.23
CA MET A 215 -6.88 6.96 5.84
C MET A 215 -7.61 7.05 7.18
N ALA A 216 -8.29 8.16 7.48
CA ALA A 216 -9.26 8.19 8.58
C ALA A 216 -10.54 7.41 8.20
N GLY A 217 -11.19 6.75 9.16
CA GLY A 217 -12.33 5.86 8.90
C GLY A 217 -13.63 6.54 8.44
N VAL A 218 -13.70 7.87 8.52
CA VAL A 218 -14.73 8.70 7.89
C VAL A 218 -14.05 9.90 7.25
N THR A 219 -14.24 10.05 5.95
CA THR A 219 -13.65 11.13 5.17
C THR A 219 -14.58 12.34 5.12
N GLY A 220 -14.05 13.55 5.33
CA GLY A 220 -14.77 14.80 5.07
C GLY A 220 -14.90 15.08 3.56
N VAL A 221 -15.40 16.28 3.21
CA VAL A 221 -15.48 16.71 1.79
C VAL A 221 -14.09 16.73 1.14
N LYS A 222 -13.07 17.14 1.90
CA LYS A 222 -11.69 17.16 1.46
C LYS A 222 -10.85 16.34 2.42
N THR A 223 -10.11 15.39 1.87
CA THR A 223 -9.13 14.59 2.58
C THR A 223 -7.72 14.92 2.12
N VAL A 224 -6.73 14.63 2.96
CA VAL A 224 -5.32 14.93 2.71
C VAL A 224 -4.50 13.66 2.82
N ALA A 225 -3.85 13.28 1.73
CA ALA A 225 -2.77 12.30 1.77
C ALA A 225 -1.57 12.93 2.50
N SER A 226 -1.44 12.63 3.79
CA SER A 226 -0.44 13.25 4.63
C SER A 226 0.86 12.45 4.64
N ARG A 227 1.90 13.04 5.25
CA ARG A 227 3.16 12.32 5.53
C ARG A 227 2.95 11.08 6.39
N LEU A 228 1.88 10.99 7.17
CA LEU A 228 1.58 9.79 7.98
C LEU A 228 1.25 8.59 7.08
N THR A 229 0.33 8.75 6.11
CA THR A 229 0.02 7.67 5.16
C THR A 229 1.23 7.28 4.31
N LEU A 230 2.02 8.25 3.85
CA LEU A 230 3.24 7.96 3.09
C LEU A 230 4.29 7.22 3.94
N ALA A 231 4.46 7.61 5.20
CA ALA A 231 5.36 6.96 6.13
C ALA A 231 4.91 5.53 6.46
N PHE A 232 3.61 5.28 6.60
CA PHE A 232 3.05 3.93 6.72
C PHE A 232 3.47 3.05 5.54
N PHE A 233 3.31 3.53 4.30
CA PHE A 233 3.72 2.76 3.11
C PHE A 233 5.22 2.57 3.00
N LYS A 234 6.01 3.54 3.46
CA LYS A 234 7.47 3.37 3.56
C LYS A 234 7.83 2.23 4.52
N ASP A 235 7.18 2.20 5.69
CA ASP A 235 7.40 1.21 6.73
C ASP A 235 6.87 -0.21 6.39
N SER A 236 5.98 -0.35 5.39
CA SER A 236 5.34 -1.62 5.05
C SER A 236 6.17 -2.53 4.12
N GLY A 237 7.29 -2.04 3.58
CA GLY A 237 8.23 -2.91 2.84
C GLY A 237 9.49 -2.25 2.30
N GLY A 238 9.70 -0.94 2.46
CA GLY A 238 10.99 -0.30 2.16
C GLY A 238 11.28 -0.01 0.67
N LYS A 239 10.30 -0.06 -0.23
CA LYS A 239 10.46 0.53 -1.57
C LYS A 239 9.47 1.68 -1.68
N SER A 240 10.00 2.81 -2.11
CA SER A 240 9.22 4.03 -2.21
C SER A 240 8.05 3.83 -3.16
N ILE A 241 6.90 4.41 -2.81
CA ILE A 241 5.79 4.68 -3.73
C ILE A 241 6.10 5.89 -4.63
N GLU A 242 7.23 6.57 -4.38
CA GLU A 242 7.76 7.58 -5.27
C GLU A 242 8.21 6.91 -6.58
N PRO A 243 8.01 7.55 -7.74
CA PRO A 243 8.22 6.98 -9.08
C PRO A 243 9.71 6.79 -9.44
N TYR A 244 10.56 6.56 -8.43
CA TYR A 244 11.99 6.38 -8.63
C TYR A 244 12.29 5.02 -9.23
N CYS A 245 13.18 5.03 -10.20
CA CYS A 245 13.66 3.84 -10.87
C CYS A 245 15.16 3.69 -10.58
N GLU A 246 15.63 2.45 -10.41
CA GLU A 246 17.00 2.20 -9.91
C GLU A 246 17.92 1.69 -11.02
N GLU A 247 17.40 0.88 -11.94
CA GLU A 247 18.18 0.19 -12.97
C GLU A 247 18.14 0.93 -14.31
N LYS A 248 19.32 1.33 -14.79
CA LYS A 248 19.44 2.11 -16.02
C LYS A 248 18.87 1.36 -17.22
N SER A 249 18.11 2.08 -18.05
CA SER A 249 17.55 1.57 -19.31
C SER A 249 16.51 0.45 -19.17
N ASP A 250 16.01 0.21 -17.96
CA ASP A 250 14.83 -0.63 -17.78
C ASP A 250 13.62 0.02 -18.45
N VAL A 251 13.01 -0.73 -19.36
CA VAL A 251 11.76 -0.33 -20.00
C VAL A 251 10.63 -0.58 -19.01
N MET A 252 9.96 0.49 -18.62
CA MET A 252 8.89 0.47 -17.63
C MET A 252 7.66 1.18 -18.17
N CYS A 253 6.48 0.88 -17.63
CA CYS A 253 5.29 1.65 -17.94
C CYS A 253 5.41 3.06 -17.34
N TYR A 254 5.63 4.07 -18.19
CA TYR A 254 5.59 5.49 -17.78
C TYR A 254 4.13 5.97 -17.66
N HIS A 255 3.27 5.49 -18.56
CA HIS A 255 1.83 5.76 -18.59
C HIS A 255 1.09 4.57 -19.24
N LYS A 256 -0.25 4.47 -19.08
CA LYS A 256 -1.09 3.39 -19.67
C LYS A 256 -0.94 3.18 -21.18
N ALA A 257 -0.37 4.16 -21.89
CA ALA A 257 -0.19 4.15 -23.34
C ALA A 257 1.27 4.43 -23.77
N ALA A 258 2.22 4.49 -22.83
CA ALA A 258 3.60 4.84 -23.15
C ALA A 258 4.60 4.08 -22.28
N PHE A 259 5.57 3.46 -22.95
CA PHE A 259 6.77 2.97 -22.30
C PHE A 259 7.70 4.15 -22.01
N GLY A 260 8.33 4.10 -20.85
CA GLY A 260 9.46 4.93 -20.52
C GLY A 260 10.68 4.09 -20.21
N ILE A 261 11.81 4.75 -20.15
CA ILE A 261 13.06 4.17 -19.71
C ILE A 261 13.43 4.75 -18.37
N CYS A 262 13.98 3.91 -17.50
CA CYS A 262 14.61 4.42 -16.30
C CYS A 262 15.85 5.24 -16.68
N ALA A 263 15.71 6.57 -16.59
CA ALA A 263 16.65 7.50 -17.17
C ALA A 263 17.77 7.86 -16.17
N VAL A 264 18.51 6.85 -15.74
CA VAL A 264 19.66 6.98 -14.85
C VAL A 264 20.93 7.27 -15.65
N ALA A 265 21.69 8.26 -15.21
CA ALA A 265 22.95 8.69 -15.81
C ALA A 265 24.11 8.54 -14.82
N GLN A 266 25.29 8.34 -15.40
CA GLN A 266 26.56 8.42 -14.70
C GLN A 266 27.22 9.75 -15.05
N PHE A 267 27.60 10.51 -14.03
CA PHE A 267 28.22 11.82 -14.15
C PHE A 267 29.74 11.71 -13.98
N THR A 268 30.47 12.62 -14.61
CA THR A 268 31.93 12.69 -14.54
C THR A 268 32.44 13.19 -13.18
N THR A 269 31.59 13.91 -12.45
CA THR A 269 31.85 14.42 -11.10
C THR A 269 30.79 13.91 -10.14
N SER A 270 31.14 13.84 -8.85
CA SER A 270 30.14 13.59 -7.81
C SER A 270 29.05 14.66 -7.87
N LEU A 271 27.81 14.22 -7.74
CA LEU A 271 26.65 15.08 -7.59
C LEU A 271 26.72 15.80 -6.23
N PRO A 272 26.11 16.99 -6.10
CA PRO A 272 25.91 17.63 -4.80
C PRO A 272 25.23 16.67 -3.81
N ALA A 273 25.56 16.75 -2.51
CA ALA A 273 24.98 15.87 -1.50
C ALA A 273 23.43 15.80 -1.49
N PRO A 274 22.68 16.89 -1.78
CA PRO A 274 21.22 16.84 -1.92
C PRO A 274 20.72 15.97 -3.08
N ASP A 275 21.55 15.74 -4.09
CA ASP A 275 21.19 15.11 -5.37
C ASP A 275 21.76 13.67 -5.48
N GLN A 276 22.31 13.13 -4.39
CA GLN A 276 22.89 11.78 -4.33
C GLN A 276 21.86 10.76 -3.87
N TYR A 277 21.09 10.21 -4.82
CA TYR A 277 20.02 9.24 -4.53
C TYR A 277 20.50 7.77 -4.45
N PHE A 278 21.70 7.48 -4.98
CA PHE A 278 22.25 6.13 -5.04
C PHE A 278 23.31 5.92 -3.95
N LYS A 279 23.03 4.99 -3.03
CA LYS A 279 23.91 4.71 -1.89
C LYS A 279 25.27 4.20 -2.37
N GLY A 280 26.34 4.90 -1.99
CA GLY A 280 27.72 4.51 -2.29
C GLY A 280 28.18 4.83 -3.71
N ILE A 281 27.35 5.50 -4.54
CA ILE A 281 27.69 5.86 -5.92
C ILE A 281 27.40 7.36 -6.12
N PRO A 282 28.30 8.25 -5.63
CA PRO A 282 28.02 9.68 -5.51
C PRO A 282 27.92 10.41 -6.85
N ASN A 283 28.29 9.78 -7.96
CA ASN A 283 28.22 10.32 -9.31
C ASN A 283 27.08 9.72 -10.15
N GLN A 284 26.12 9.03 -9.52
CA GLN A 284 24.96 8.44 -10.18
C GLN A 284 23.68 9.16 -9.75
N GLY A 285 22.81 9.43 -10.74
CA GLY A 285 21.52 10.08 -10.51
C GLY A 285 20.62 9.98 -11.75
N GLY A 286 19.44 10.59 -11.69
CA GLY A 286 18.60 10.86 -12.83
C GLY A 286 19.30 11.74 -13.87
N SER A 287 19.06 11.46 -15.14
CA SER A 287 19.67 12.15 -16.27
C SER A 287 19.29 13.62 -16.37
N SER A 288 18.08 14.00 -15.93
CA SER A 288 17.57 15.36 -16.05
C SER A 288 17.96 16.24 -14.86
N THR A 289 18.49 17.44 -15.16
CA THR A 289 18.73 18.49 -14.17
C THR A 289 17.45 19.15 -13.67
N LEU A 290 16.35 19.08 -14.44
CA LEU A 290 15.08 19.73 -14.11
C LEU A 290 14.30 19.03 -12.99
N VAL A 291 14.73 17.83 -12.64
CA VAL A 291 14.17 17.03 -11.55
C VAL A 291 15.20 16.84 -10.44
N ASP A 292 16.16 17.75 -10.33
CA ASP A 292 17.24 17.72 -9.34
C ASP A 292 18.02 16.40 -9.34
N LYS A 293 18.20 15.78 -10.52
CA LYS A 293 18.80 14.44 -10.67
C LYS A 293 18.02 13.34 -9.96
N CYS A 294 16.74 13.53 -9.63
CA CYS A 294 15.85 12.44 -9.22
C CYS A 294 15.79 11.38 -10.33
N PRO A 295 16.07 10.10 -10.03
CA PRO A 295 16.04 9.04 -11.01
C PRO A 295 14.60 8.63 -11.31
N MET A 296 13.97 9.29 -12.28
CA MET A 296 12.59 9.01 -12.69
C MET A 296 12.54 8.27 -14.03
N VAL A 297 11.46 7.51 -14.25
CA VAL A 297 11.13 6.98 -15.57
C VAL A 297 10.83 8.16 -16.50
N GLN A 298 11.43 8.19 -17.70
CA GLN A 298 11.17 9.21 -18.72
C GLN A 298 10.53 8.56 -19.95
N VAL A 299 9.61 9.26 -20.61
CA VAL A 299 8.98 8.78 -21.85
C VAL A 299 10.06 8.42 -22.87
N SER A 300 9.97 7.21 -23.42
CA SER A 300 10.78 6.84 -24.59
C SER A 300 10.14 7.48 -25.83
N VAL A 301 10.43 8.75 -26.07
CA VAL A 301 9.99 9.41 -27.33
C VAL A 301 10.91 8.90 -28.44
N PRO A 302 10.39 8.32 -29.54
CA PRO A 302 11.21 8.05 -30.72
C PRO A 302 11.81 9.39 -31.15
N ASN A 303 13.14 9.44 -31.30
CA ASN A 303 13.86 10.64 -31.71
C ASN A 303 13.17 11.30 -32.91
N VAL A 304 12.79 12.57 -32.75
CA VAL A 304 12.61 13.51 -33.86
C VAL A 304 13.97 14.04 -34.25
#